data_AF-A0A429YSD0-F1
#
_entry.id   AF-A0A429YSD0-F1
#
_cell.length_a   1.000
_cell.length_b   1.000
_cell.length_c   1.000
_cell.angle_alpha   90.00
_cell.angle_beta   90.00
_cell.angle_gamma   90.00
#
_symmetry.space_group_name_H-M   'P 1'
#
loop_
_entity.id
_entity.type
_entity.pdbx_description
1 polymer ?
#
loop_
_entity_poly.entity_id
_entity_poly.type
_entity_poly.pdbx_seq_one_letter_code
_entity_poly.pdbx_strand_id
1 'polypeptide(L)' 'MPLSARTSRKQPVAVTPSRRTLHAELLRLCARIGYSPPLSA' A
#
# COMPACT_ATOMS: atom_id res chain seq x y z
N MET A 1 15.80 34.69 10.30
CA MET A 1 14.76 33.73 10.73
C MET A 1 13.47 34.04 9.96
N PRO A 2 13.11 33.34 8.87
CA PRO A 2 11.79 33.50 8.29
C PRO A 2 10.80 32.52 8.91
N LEU A 3 9.62 33.08 9.11
CA LEU A 3 8.43 32.53 9.75
C LEU A 3 7.96 31.22 9.10
N SER A 4 7.58 30.30 9.97
CA SER A 4 6.81 29.07 9.77
C SER A 4 5.77 29.15 8.63
N ALA A 5 6.18 28.74 7.43
CA ALA A 5 5.25 28.30 6.40
C ALA A 5 4.67 26.96 6.84
N ARG A 6 3.58 27.02 7.62
CA ARG A 6 2.80 25.86 8.03
C ARG A 6 2.06 25.36 6.80
N THR A 7 2.78 24.66 5.93
CA THR A 7 2.20 23.90 4.84
C THR A 7 1.19 22.94 5.46
N SER A 8 -0.08 23.17 5.15
CA SER A 8 -1.15 22.24 5.46
C SER A 8 -0.83 20.96 4.71
N ARG A 9 -0.11 20.05 5.36
CA ARG A 9 0.10 18.69 4.88
C ARG A 9 -1.29 18.10 4.77
N LYS A 10 -1.85 18.11 3.57
CA LYS A 10 -2.99 17.26 3.20
C LYS A 10 -2.54 15.85 3.58
N GLN A 11 -3.02 15.37 4.71
CA GLN A 11 -2.84 13.98 5.09
C GLN A 11 -3.37 13.18 3.91
N PRO A 12 -2.57 12.30 3.28
CA PRO A 12 -3.12 11.44 2.26
C PRO A 12 -4.25 10.70 2.94
N VAL A 13 -5.48 10.87 2.43
CA VAL A 13 -6.61 10.01 2.81
C VAL A 13 -6.04 8.61 2.84
N ALA A 14 -6.08 7.95 4.00
CA ALA A 14 -5.59 6.58 4.12
C ALA A 14 -6.53 5.71 3.30
N VAL A 15 -6.27 5.64 1.99
CA VAL A 15 -6.97 4.77 1.05
C VAL A 15 -6.52 3.36 1.42
N THR A 16 -7.23 2.74 2.36
CA THR A 16 -7.02 1.33 2.65
C THR A 16 -7.36 0.58 1.37
N PRO A 17 -6.38 -0.10 0.73
CA PRO A 17 -6.66 -0.83 -0.49
C PRO A 17 -7.72 -1.89 -0.20
N SER A 18 -8.67 -2.07 -1.11
CA SER A 18 -9.67 -3.12 -0.97
C SER A 18 -8.98 -4.48 -0.77
N ARG A 19 -9.64 -5.44 -0.11
CA ARG A 19 -9.12 -6.81 0.02
C ARG A 19 -8.69 -7.41 -1.33
N ARG A 20 -9.40 -7.08 -2.42
CA ARG A 20 -9.06 -7.50 -3.79
C ARG A 20 -7.74 -6.90 -4.27
N THR A 21 -7.51 -5.63 -4.00
CA THR A 21 -6.28 -4.92 -4.34
C THR A 21 -5.09 -5.51 -3.57
N LEU A 22 -5.24 -5.73 -2.26
CA LEU A 22 -4.22 -6.38 -1.43
C LEU A 22 -3.91 -7.79 -1.95
N HIS A 23 -4.93 -8.59 -2.28
CA HIS A 23 -4.73 -9.92 -2.83
C HIS A 23 -3.94 -9.90 -4.15
N ALA A 24 -4.24 -8.97 -5.06
CA ALA A 24 -3.49 -8.81 -6.30
C ALA A 24 -2.03 -8.38 -6.07
N GLU A 25 -1.78 -7.45 -5.14
CA GLU A 25 -0.44 -7.05 -4.70
C GLU A 25 0.34 -8.25 -4.15
N LEU A 26 -0.28 -9.03 -3.27
CA LEU A 26 0.32 -10.23 -2.67
C LEU A 26 0.70 -11.25 -3.75
N LEU A 27 -0.23 -11.57 -4.67
CA LEU A 27 0.05 -12.51 -5.77
C LEU A 27 1.22 -12.04 -6.64
N ARG A 28 1.27 -10.74 -6.98
CA ARG A 28 2.39 -10.16 -7.74
C ARG A 28 3.71 -10.27 -6.98
N LEU A 29 3.70 -10.01 -5.67
CA LEU A 29 4.89 -10.13 -4.83
C LEU A 29 5.39 -11.59 -4.79
N CYS A 30 4.48 -12.54 -4.60
CA CYS A 30 4.78 -13.97 -4.58
C CYS A 30 5.42 -14.42 -5.91
N ALA A 31 4.84 -14.03 -7.04
CA ALA A 31 5.41 -14.33 -8.36
C ALA A 31 6.81 -13.72 -8.54
N ARG A 32 7.03 -12.50 -8.02
CA ARG A 32 8.32 -11.80 -8.13
C ARG A 32 9.45 -12.48 -7.35
N ILE A 33 9.13 -13.12 -6.23
CA ILE A 33 10.13 -13.84 -5.40
C ILE A 33 10.20 -15.34 -5.73
N GLY A 34 9.44 -15.82 -6.73
CA GLY A 34 9.37 -17.24 -7.07
C GLY A 34 8.66 -18.09 -6.00
N TYR A 35 7.79 -17.47 -5.19
CA TYR A 35 7.03 -18.15 -4.15
C TYR A 35 5.62 -18.47 -4.65
N SER A 36 5.17 -19.71 -4.49
CA SER A 36 3.78 -20.10 -4.77
C SER A 36 2.96 -19.95 -3.49
N PRO A 37 2.01 -19.00 -3.40
CA PRO A 37 1.20 -18.83 -2.21
C PRO A 37 0.36 -20.09 -1.96
N PRO A 38 0.16 -20.49 -0.70
CA PRO A 38 -0.76 -21.58 -0.39
C PRO A 38 -2.17 -21.17 -0.82
N LEU A 39 -2.85 -22.07 -1.55
CA LEU A 39 -4.25 -21.90 -1.90
C LEU A 39 -5.01 -21.73 -0.58
N SER A 40 -5.50 -20.52 -0.28
CA SER A 40 -6.24 -20.26 0.96
C SER A 40 -7.42 -21.23 1.04
N ALA A 41 -7.49 -21.97 2.14
CA ALA A 41 -8.59 -22.85 2.50
C ALA A 41 -9.91 -22.09 2.65
#